data_AF-A0A6A5HCM7-F1
#
_entry.id   AF-A0A6A5HCM7-F1
#
_cell.length_a   1.000
_cell.length_b   1.000
_cell.length_c   1.000
_cell.angle_alpha   90.00
_cell.angle_beta   90.00
_cell.angle_gamma   90.00
#
_symmetry.space_group_name_H-M   'P 1'
#
loop_
_entity.id
_entity.type
_entity.pdbx_description
1 polymer ?
#
loop_
_entity_poly.entity_id
_entity_poly.type
_entity_poly.pdbx_seq_one_letter_code
_entity_poly.pdbx_strand_id
1 'polypeptide(L)'
;MAEQLDIYEFFALTTIILWDTGLVDISDECIRTGKRVKDQAMAELIFYMKDHKKIEEPGIRIASIVNFLPAVYKSARRIQDDVEVTRVFNIYTATKEFCDLISGNFC
;
A
#
# COMPACT_ATOMS: atom_id res chain seq x y z
N MET A 1 -8.68 -19.65 -5.33
CA MET A 1 -9.37 -18.62 -6.14
C MET A 1 -8.72 -17.31 -5.74
N ALA A 2 -7.93 -16.67 -6.61
CA ALA A 2 -7.34 -15.38 -6.26
C ALA A 2 -8.50 -14.40 -6.01
N GLU A 3 -8.49 -13.66 -4.91
CA GLU A 3 -9.52 -12.64 -4.72
C GLU A 3 -9.36 -11.61 -5.83
N GLN A 4 -10.31 -11.57 -6.76
CA GLN A 4 -10.33 -10.56 -7.79
C GLN A 4 -10.73 -9.25 -7.12
N LEU A 5 -9.78 -8.32 -7.03
CA LEU A 5 -10.03 -6.94 -6.65
C LEU A 5 -10.66 -6.23 -7.82
N ASP A 6 -11.78 -5.55 -7.59
CA ASP A 6 -12.25 -4.55 -8.54
C ASP A 6 -11.49 -3.22 -8.40
N ILE A 7 -11.81 -2.28 -9.28
CA ILE A 7 -11.15 -0.98 -9.34
C ILE A 7 -11.35 -0.10 -8.10
N TYR A 8 -12.52 -0.18 -7.45
CA TYR A 8 -12.82 0.60 -6.25
C TYR A 8 -12.12 0.03 -5.02
N GLU A 9 -12.11 -1.31 -4.90
CA GLU A 9 -11.34 -2.03 -3.89
C GLU A 9 -9.84 -1.75 -4.04
N PHE A 10 -9.34 -1.74 -5.28
CA PHE A 10 -7.96 -1.38 -5.60
C PHE A 10 -7.64 0.06 -5.18
N PHE A 11 -8.48 1.05 -5.55
CA PHE A 11 -8.26 2.44 -5.17
C PHE A 11 -8.28 2.68 -3.66
N ALA A 12 -9.15 1.98 -2.92
CA ALA A 12 -9.14 2.03 -1.46
C ALA A 12 -7.82 1.50 -0.90
N LEU A 13 -7.36 0.34 -1.38
CA LEU A 13 -6.07 -0.24 -0.97
C LEU A 13 -4.89 0.68 -1.29
N THR A 14 -4.81 1.21 -2.52
CA THR A 14 -3.70 2.10 -2.89
C THR A 14 -3.71 3.39 -2.08
N THR A 15 -4.89 3.92 -1.73
CA THR A 15 -5.00 5.08 -0.85
C THR A 15 -4.47 4.77 0.55
N ILE A 16 -4.82 3.60 1.10
CA ILE A 16 -4.34 3.18 2.42
C ILE A 16 -2.82 3.00 2.43
N ILE A 17 -2.24 2.43 1.37
CA ILE A 17 -0.79 2.24 1.21
C ILE A 17 -0.07 3.59 1.09
N LEU A 18 -0.59 4.49 0.27
CA LEU A 18 0.06 5.79 -0.02
C LEU A 18 0.13 6.67 1.24
N TRP A 19 -0.90 6.63 2.07
CA TRP A 19 -0.98 7.40 3.31
C TRP A 19 -0.45 6.61 4.52
N ASP A 20 0.75 6.03 4.38
CA ASP A 20 1.45 5.40 5.48
C ASP A 20 1.87 6.45 6.53
N THR A 21 1.39 6.26 7.75
CA THR A 21 1.66 7.15 8.89
C THR A 21 2.69 6.55 9.84
N GLY A 22 3.35 5.44 9.45
CA GLY A 22 4.42 4.79 10.20
C GLY A 22 5.83 5.25 9.82
N LEU A 23 5.96 6.20 8.90
CA LEU A 23 7.25 6.73 8.46
C LEU A 23 7.94 7.54 9.57
N VAL A 24 9.27 7.47 9.61
CA VAL A 24 10.10 8.25 10.54
C VAL A 24 10.12 9.72 10.09
N ASP A 25 10.23 10.65 11.03
CA ASP A 25 10.37 12.10 10.80
C ASP A 25 9.18 12.78 10.07
N ILE A 26 7.99 12.19 10.10
CA ILE A 26 6.76 12.84 9.64
C ILE A 26 6.18 13.79 10.70
N SER A 27 5.60 14.91 10.28
CA SER A 27 4.98 15.86 11.20
C SER A 27 3.64 15.33 11.76
N ASP A 28 3.26 15.82 12.95
CA ASP A 28 1.94 15.53 13.55
C ASP A 28 0.78 15.95 12.64
N GLU A 29 0.95 17.00 11.83
CA GLU A 29 -0.04 17.41 10.84
C GLU A 29 -0.18 16.38 9.72
N CYS A 30 0.93 15.84 9.22
CA CYS A 30 0.92 14.78 8.22
C CYS A 30 0.25 13.50 8.78
N ILE A 31 0.56 13.11 10.03
CA ILE A 31 -0.08 11.97 10.68
C ILE A 31 -1.60 12.17 10.77
N ARG A 32 -2.06 13.33 11.26
CA ARG A 32 -3.49 13.64 11.37
C ARG A 32 -4.18 13.61 10.02
N THR A 33 -3.54 14.17 9.00
CA THR A 33 -4.08 14.20 7.63
C THR A 33 -4.15 12.81 7.03
N GLY A 34 -3.08 12.02 7.13
CA GLY A 34 -3.05 10.64 6.65
C GLY A 34 -4.05 9.75 7.35
N LYS A 35 -4.24 9.90 8.67
CA LYS A 35 -5.30 9.20 9.41
C LYS A 35 -6.69 9.57 8.86
N ARG A 36 -6.99 10.85 8.71
CA ARG A 36 -8.28 11.32 8.16
C ARG A 36 -8.56 10.77 6.76
N VAL A 37 -7.55 10.72 5.89
CA VAL A 37 -7.71 10.17 4.54
C VAL A 37 -7.96 8.67 4.57
N LYS A 38 -7.23 7.91 5.40
CA LYS A 38 -7.46 6.47 5.58
C LYS A 38 -8.84 6.16 6.15
N ASP A 39 -9.28 6.92 7.15
CA ASP A 39 -10.60 6.78 7.75
C ASP A 39 -11.71 7.03 6.70
N GLN A 40 -11.56 8.05 5.86
CA GLN A 40 -12.49 8.31 4.75
C GLN A 40 -12.48 7.17 3.73
N ALA A 41 -11.30 6.72 3.28
CA ALA A 41 -11.19 5.62 2.30
C ALA A 41 -11.85 4.33 2.82
N MET A 42 -11.70 4.03 4.11
CA MET A 42 -12.36 2.89 4.74
C MET A 42 -13.89 3.07 4.81
N ALA A 43 -14.37 4.27 5.13
CA ALA A 43 -15.81 4.57 5.13
C ALA A 43 -16.44 4.39 3.74
N GLU A 44 -15.78 4.89 2.69
CA GLU A 44 -16.22 4.70 1.30
C GLU A 44 -16.20 3.23 0.89
N LEU A 45 -15.17 2.48 1.30
CA LEU A 45 -15.10 1.04 1.04
C LEU A 45 -16.26 0.30 1.73
N ILE A 46 -16.57 0.63 2.99
CA ILE A 46 -17.70 0.05 3.72
C ILE A 46 -19.02 0.35 3.02
N PHE A 47 -19.23 1.60 2.60
CA PHE A 47 -20.43 2.01 1.86
C PHE A 47 -20.53 1.25 0.53
N TYR A 48 -19.45 1.18 -0.24
CA TYR A 48 -19.42 0.45 -1.50
C TYR A 48 -19.79 -1.03 -1.33
N MET A 49 -19.26 -1.70 -0.30
CA MET A 49 -19.57 -3.10 -0.02
C MET A 49 -21.04 -3.33 0.34
N LYS A 50 -21.61 -2.44 1.16
CA LYS A 50 -22.99 -2.54 1.66
C LYS A 50 -24.01 -2.15 0.59
N ASP A 51 -23.86 -0.97 0.01
CA ASP A 51 -24.91 -0.33 -0.76
C ASP A 51 -24.81 -0.66 -2.25
N HIS A 52 -23.59 -0.80 -2.78
CA HIS A 52 -23.38 -1.10 -4.19
C HIS A 52 -23.28 -2.61 -4.44
N LYS A 53 -22.37 -3.30 -3.74
CA LYS A 53 -22.18 -4.75 -3.91
C LYS A 53 -23.19 -5.61 -3.18
N LYS A 54 -23.88 -5.05 -2.18
CA LYS A 54 -24.85 -5.78 -1.34
C LYS A 54 -24.26 -7.06 -0.73
N ILE A 55 -22.99 -6.99 -0.32
CA ILE A 55 -22.33 -8.08 0.39
C ILE A 55 -23.03 -8.26 1.75
N GLU A 56 -23.41 -9.49 2.08
CA GLU A 56 -24.07 -9.82 3.35
C GLU A 56 -23.17 -9.56 4.57
N GLU A 57 -21.88 -9.91 4.44
CA GLU A 57 -20.86 -9.71 5.48
C GLU A 57 -19.70 -8.83 4.97
N PRO A 58 -19.90 -7.49 4.86
CA PRO A 58 -18.89 -6.56 4.34
C PRO A 58 -17.56 -6.64 5.09
N GLY A 59 -17.60 -6.91 6.39
CA GLY A 59 -16.41 -7.02 7.23
C GLY A 59 -15.47 -8.15 6.81
N ILE A 60 -16.00 -9.30 6.38
CA ILE A 60 -15.19 -10.44 5.92
C ILE A 60 -14.47 -10.08 4.62
N ARG A 61 -15.19 -9.48 3.67
CA ARG A 61 -14.61 -9.05 2.39
C ARG A 61 -13.53 -7.98 2.60
N ILE A 62 -13.81 -6.97 3.43
CA ILE A 62 -12.83 -5.92 3.75
C ILE A 62 -11.61 -6.51 4.44
N ALA A 63 -11.78 -7.40 5.41
CA ALA A 63 -10.66 -8.05 6.10
C ALA A 63 -9.77 -8.82 5.11
N SER A 64 -10.39 -9.54 4.17
CA SER A 64 -9.66 -10.30 3.16
C SER A 64 -8.87 -9.41 2.20
N ILE A 65 -9.48 -8.29 1.77
CA ILE A 65 -8.84 -7.29 0.92
C ILE A 65 -7.67 -6.59 1.65
N VAL A 66 -7.89 -6.16 2.90
CA VAL A 66 -6.87 -5.48 3.71
C VAL A 66 -5.69 -6.41 4.02
N ASN A 67 -5.91 -7.73 4.02
CA ASN A 67 -4.85 -8.72 4.17
C ASN A 67 -3.85 -8.75 2.99
N PHE A 68 -4.13 -8.05 1.88
CA PHE A 68 -3.12 -7.82 0.83
C PHE A 68 -2.04 -6.81 1.25
N LEU A 69 -2.33 -5.87 2.16
CA LEU A 69 -1.39 -4.81 2.54
C LEU A 69 -0.04 -5.37 3.06
N PRO A 70 -0.02 -6.34 4.00
CA PRO A 70 1.24 -6.92 4.46
C PRO A 70 2.00 -7.67 3.36
N ALA A 71 1.28 -8.31 2.43
CA ALA A 71 1.89 -9.02 1.30
C ALA A 71 2.56 -8.04 0.32
N VAL A 72 1.93 -6.89 0.07
CA VAL A 72 2.52 -5.80 -0.75
C VAL A 72 3.75 -5.24 -0.05
N TYR A 73 3.68 -4.95 1.25
CA TYR A 73 4.83 -4.45 2.02
C TYR A 73 6.01 -5.43 1.96
N LYS A 74 5.76 -6.72 2.19
CA LYS A 74 6.79 -7.77 2.11
C LYS A 74 7.41 -7.88 0.71
N SER A 75 6.59 -7.74 -0.33
CA SER A 75 7.07 -7.81 -1.72
C SER A 75 7.90 -6.59 -2.08
N ALA A 76 7.47 -5.39 -1.69
CA ALA A 76 8.22 -4.15 -1.87
C ALA A 76 9.58 -4.23 -1.16
N ARG A 77 9.60 -4.72 0.09
CA ARG A 77 10.85 -4.89 0.83
C ARG A 77 11.82 -5.87 0.17
N ARG A 78 11.30 -7.00 -0.31
CA ARG A 78 12.12 -7.97 -1.05
C ARG A 78 12.72 -7.36 -2.32
N ILE A 79 11.97 -6.54 -3.05
CA ILE A 79 12.49 -5.84 -4.23
C ILE A 79 13.63 -4.88 -3.84
N GLN A 80 13.49 -4.14 -2.74
CA GLN A 80 14.56 -3.28 -2.21
C GLN A 80 15.82 -4.09 -1.90
N ASP A 81 15.67 -5.19 -1.15
CA ASP A 81 16.79 -6.04 -0.75
C ASP A 81 17.48 -6.69 -1.97
N ASP A 82 16.72 -7.19 -2.96
CA ASP A 82 17.25 -7.81 -4.17
C ASP A 82 18.02 -6.80 -5.05
N VAL A 83 17.53 -5.55 -5.15
CA VAL A 83 18.23 -4.45 -5.85
C VAL A 83 19.53 -4.08 -5.14
N GLU A 84 19.53 -4.04 -3.81
CA GLU A 84 20.73 -3.76 -3.03
C GLU A 84 21.80 -4.85 -3.20
N VAL A 85 21.40 -6.13 -3.10
CA VAL A 85 22.30 -7.28 -3.29
C VAL A 85 22.92 -7.28 -4.69
N THR A 86 22.11 -7.13 -5.74
CA THR A 86 22.60 -7.15 -7.12
C THR A 86 23.57 -6.01 -7.41
N ARG A 87 23.38 -4.84 -6.78
CA ARG A 87 24.29 -3.70 -6.83
C ARG A 87 25.62 -4.00 -6.13
N VAL A 88 25.60 -4.57 -4.92
CA VAL A 88 26.81 -4.91 -4.15
C VAL A 88 27.69 -5.92 -4.89
N PHE A 89 27.08 -6.94 -5.51
CA PHE A 89 27.81 -7.98 -6.23
C PHE A 89 28.12 -7.63 -7.70
N ASN A 90 27.75 -6.43 -8.16
CA ASN A 90 27.92 -5.98 -9.54
C ASN A 90 27.34 -6.96 -10.58
N ILE A 91 26.23 -7.64 -10.24
CA ILE A 91 25.56 -8.64 -11.09
C ILE A 91 24.60 -7.94 -12.06
N TYR A 92 23.91 -6.91 -11.58
CA TYR A 92 22.99 -6.08 -12.36
C TYR A 92 23.07 -4.65 -11.83
N THR A 93 23.37 -3.70 -12.71
CA THR A 93 23.44 -2.28 -12.38
C THR A 93 22.15 -1.62 -12.82
N ALA A 94 21.13 -1.65 -11.96
CA ALA A 94 19.98 -0.78 -12.15
C ALA A 94 20.46 0.68 -12.20
N THR A 95 19.75 1.53 -12.94
CA THR A 95 20.15 2.94 -13.00
C THR A 95 20.08 3.57 -11.62
N LYS A 96 20.88 4.63 -11.40
CA LYS A 96 20.89 5.33 -10.12
C LYS A 96 19.49 5.83 -9.77
N GLU A 97 18.78 6.36 -10.76
CA GLU A 97 17.40 6.87 -10.63
C GLU A 97 16.44 5.77 -10.17
N PHE A 98 16.58 4.54 -10.68
CA PHE A 98 15.75 3.42 -10.24
C PHE A 98 16.07 3.01 -8.80
N CYS A 99 17.35 2.98 -8.43
CA CYS A 99 17.76 2.67 -7.05
C CYS A 99 17.25 3.72 -6.08
N ASP A 100 17.43 5.00 -6.42
CA ASP A 100 17.00 6.14 -5.61
C ASP A 100 15.47 6.13 -5.43
N LEU A 101 14.71 5.84 -6.49
CA LEU A 101 13.26 5.64 -6.43
C LEU A 101 12.85 4.51 -5.48
N ILE A 102 13.45 3.33 -5.61
CA ILE A 102 13.08 2.13 -4.83
C ILE A 102 13.49 2.26 -3.36
N SER A 103 14.60 2.95 -3.09
CA SER A 103 15.08 3.24 -1.73
C SER A 103 14.34 4.42 -1.07
N GLY A 104 13.53 5.17 -1.82
CA GLY A 104 12.86 6.37 -1.31
C GLY A 104 13.81 7.57 -1.12
N ASN A 105 14.98 7.55 -1.76
CA ASN A 105 15.96 8.63 -1.75
C ASN A 105 15.63 9.62 -2.87
N PHE A 106 14.71 10.54 -2.60
CA PHE A 106 14.25 11.53 -3.60
C PHE A 106 15.08 12.83 -3.64
N CYS A 107 16.20 12.87 -2.92
CA CYS A 107 17.03 14.06 -2.70
C CYS A 107 18.46 13.86 -3.22
#